data_AF-A0A3C0WMS0-F1
#
_entry.id   AF-A0A3C0WMS0-F1
#
_cell.length_a   1.000
_cell.length_b   1.000
_cell.length_c   1.000
_cell.angle_alpha   90.00
_cell.angle_beta   90.00
_cell.angle_gamma   90.00
#
_symmetry.space_group_name_H-M   'P 1'
#
loop_
_entity.id
_entity.type
_entity.pdbx_description
1 polymer ?
#
loop_
_entity_poly.entity_id
_entity_poly.type
_entity_poly.pdbx_seq_one_letter_code
_entity_poly.pdbx_strand_id
1 'polypeptide(L)'
;MLLRAIDRIAYLENKTKQVVYDELGYALGRQGGSAIQYWIYHRRAPSKLEDVENLARIIARRNGWENEVDLHAYLEYAGHPSSDHLSRQLMGTNDSNHENLESEVKPLSAFIIGPPILQPHLFFGRARELRNIFNALNGQAMQNVAIIGAQRSGKTSLLHYLRKITRTTPTALRPNQNTIWLAQPGQYHWLYIDFQDPRVCTREGFMTFVLRTLGYPVPASCDLVQFVDIFARYLTQPTVILLDEVQIALTNPEFTQQFWWSLRSLVSNLTEGRLALILAAQRNPAMLAIDHGRPSPFLNIFGHNLTLGPLTPEEALELIHSSPRPFPAADIDWILQTSGCWPALLQILCSTRLVALEEETLKDKWKEEALANIMPYRHLFESQQ
;
A
#
# COMPACT_ATOMS: atom_id res chain seq x y z
N MET A 1 -28.51 12.08 -7.64
CA MET A 1 -27.32 11.19 -7.62
C MET A 1 -26.71 11.05 -9.01
N LEU A 2 -27.45 10.55 -10.01
CA LEU A 2 -26.95 10.36 -11.38
C LEU A 2 -26.30 11.61 -12.02
N LEU A 3 -26.92 12.78 -11.92
CA LEU A 3 -26.35 14.04 -12.46
C LEU A 3 -25.02 14.42 -11.79
N ARG A 4 -24.92 14.29 -10.46
CA ARG A 4 -23.68 14.57 -9.72
C ARG A 4 -22.55 13.64 -10.17
N ALA A 5 -22.88 12.37 -10.40
CA ALA A 5 -21.91 11.39 -10.85
C ALA A 5 -21.38 11.69 -12.26
N ILE A 6 -22.24 12.16 -13.15
CA ILE A 6 -21.85 12.57 -14.52
C ILE A 6 -21.05 13.88 -14.51
N ASP A 7 -21.43 14.84 -13.65
CA ASP A 7 -20.67 16.08 -13.46
C ASP A 7 -19.25 15.79 -12.96
N ARG A 8 -19.11 14.79 -12.08
CA ARG A 8 -17.81 14.30 -11.60
C ARG A 8 -17.00 13.67 -12.72
N ILE A 9 -17.60 12.82 -13.57
CA ILE A 9 -16.90 12.24 -14.74
C ILE A 9 -16.43 13.35 -15.68
N ALA A 10 -17.29 14.32 -15.98
CA ALA A 10 -16.95 15.46 -16.84
C ALA A 10 -15.76 16.26 -16.29
N TYR A 11 -15.72 16.46 -14.97
CA TYR A 11 -14.60 17.10 -14.28
C TYR A 11 -13.31 16.26 -14.34
N LEU A 12 -13.38 14.97 -14.00
CA LEU A 12 -12.21 14.09 -13.95
C LEU A 12 -11.56 13.85 -15.32
N GLU A 13 -12.37 13.79 -16.37
CA GLU A 13 -11.90 13.53 -17.74
C GLU A 13 -11.69 14.81 -18.56
N ASN A 14 -11.92 15.99 -17.97
CA ASN A 14 -11.82 17.28 -18.65
C ASN A 14 -12.66 17.34 -19.95
N LYS A 15 -13.91 16.84 -19.89
CA LYS A 15 -14.85 16.76 -21.02
C LYS A 15 -16.09 17.59 -20.76
N THR A 16 -16.78 18.01 -21.83
CA THR A 16 -18.11 18.63 -21.69
C THR A 16 -19.14 17.58 -21.29
N LYS A 17 -20.17 17.99 -20.54
CA LYS A 17 -21.26 17.09 -20.13
C LYS A 17 -21.94 16.41 -21.32
N GLN A 18 -22.04 17.12 -22.45
CA GLN A 18 -22.62 16.58 -23.68
C GLN A 18 -21.83 15.37 -24.21
N VAL A 19 -20.48 15.46 -24.23
CA VAL A 19 -19.62 14.35 -24.65
C VAL A 19 -19.77 13.16 -23.69
N VAL A 20 -19.84 13.41 -22.38
CA VAL A 20 -20.03 12.33 -21.39
C VAL A 20 -21.40 11.66 -21.56
N TYR A 21 -22.47 12.42 -21.83
CA TYR A 21 -23.79 11.85 -22.13
C TYR A 21 -23.74 10.92 -23.34
N ASP A 22 -23.10 11.37 -24.41
CA ASP A 22 -23.02 10.59 -25.66
C ASP A 22 -22.21 9.30 -25.44
N GLU A 23 -21.05 9.38 -24.77
CA GLU A 23 -20.24 8.20 -24.42
C GLU A 23 -20.97 7.21 -23.52
N LEU A 24 -21.72 7.67 -22.51
CA LEU A 24 -22.54 6.81 -21.67
C LEU A 24 -23.68 6.14 -22.46
N GLY A 25 -24.27 6.89 -23.39
CA GLY A 25 -25.27 6.37 -24.33
C GLY A 25 -24.71 5.24 -25.20
N TYR A 26 -23.54 5.46 -25.82
CA TYR A 26 -22.88 4.44 -26.64
C TYR A 26 -22.47 3.20 -25.83
N ALA A 27 -21.96 3.39 -24.61
CA ALA A 27 -21.61 2.28 -23.72
C ALA A 27 -22.82 1.44 -23.28
N LEU A 28 -24.04 2.00 -23.33
CA LEU A 28 -25.30 1.30 -23.13
C LEU A 28 -25.90 0.74 -24.43
N GLY A 29 -25.15 0.75 -25.54
CA GLY A 29 -25.62 0.27 -26.83
C GLY A 29 -26.65 1.18 -27.51
N ARG A 30 -26.71 2.46 -27.13
CA ARG A 30 -27.66 3.44 -27.68
C ARG A 30 -26.97 4.42 -28.63
N GLN A 31 -27.75 5.02 -29.51
CA GLN A 31 -27.29 6.06 -30.42
C GLN A 31 -27.30 7.42 -29.69
N GLY A 32 -26.20 7.76 -29.03
CA GLY A 32 -26.00 9.03 -28.31
C GLY A 32 -26.63 9.11 -26.92
N GLY A 33 -26.51 10.28 -26.29
CA GLY A 33 -26.81 10.51 -24.86
C GLY A 33 -28.23 10.93 -24.52
N SER A 34 -29.13 11.02 -25.51
CA SER A 34 -30.50 11.54 -25.36
C SER A 34 -31.30 10.83 -24.26
N ALA A 35 -31.12 9.52 -24.11
CA ALA A 35 -31.82 8.75 -23.10
C ALA A 35 -31.32 9.00 -21.67
N ILE A 36 -30.01 9.28 -21.50
CA ILE A 36 -29.44 9.67 -20.20
C ILE A 36 -29.97 11.05 -19.79
N GLN A 37 -30.01 11.97 -20.75
CA GLN A 37 -30.58 13.29 -20.57
C GLN A 37 -32.06 13.22 -20.19
N TYR A 38 -32.84 12.36 -20.87
CA TYR A 38 -34.24 12.12 -20.54
C TYR A 38 -34.44 11.65 -19.09
N TRP A 39 -33.65 10.68 -18.62
CA TRP A 39 -33.71 10.17 -17.24
C TRP A 39 -33.39 11.22 -16.20
N ILE A 40 -32.40 12.07 -16.46
CA ILE A 40 -32.02 13.15 -15.55
C ILE A 40 -33.08 14.25 -15.53
N TYR A 41 -33.52 14.69 -16.72
CA TYR A 41 -34.46 15.80 -16.86
C TYR A 41 -35.83 15.46 -16.26
N HIS A 42 -36.33 14.24 -16.51
CA HIS A 42 -37.62 13.80 -15.99
C HIS A 42 -37.54 13.13 -14.61
N ARG A 43 -36.34 13.06 -14.00
CA ARG A 43 -36.09 12.37 -12.73
C ARG A 43 -36.67 10.95 -12.75
N ARG A 44 -36.31 10.17 -13.77
CA ARG A 44 -36.74 8.79 -13.95
C ARG A 44 -35.52 7.87 -13.95
N ALA A 45 -35.67 6.69 -13.36
CA ALA A 45 -34.71 5.61 -13.53
C ALA A 45 -34.93 4.90 -14.89
N PRO A 46 -33.91 4.20 -15.41
CA PRO A 46 -34.09 3.25 -16.51
C PRO A 46 -35.20 2.25 -16.21
N SER A 47 -36.02 1.91 -17.21
CA SER A 47 -37.15 0.99 -17.03
C SER A 47 -36.74 -0.48 -16.98
N LYS A 48 -35.58 -0.84 -17.54
CA LYS A 48 -35.00 -2.18 -17.47
C LYS A 48 -33.95 -2.23 -16.38
N LEU A 49 -33.99 -3.28 -15.56
CA LEU A 49 -33.00 -3.51 -14.51
C LEU A 49 -31.57 -3.60 -15.07
N GLU A 50 -31.41 -4.23 -16.23
CA GLU A 50 -30.12 -4.33 -16.95
C GLU A 50 -29.53 -2.96 -17.29
N ASP A 51 -30.35 -1.99 -17.68
CA ASP A 51 -29.89 -0.62 -17.97
C ASP A 51 -29.46 0.11 -16.68
N VAL A 52 -30.13 -0.16 -15.54
CA VAL A 52 -29.76 0.38 -14.23
C VAL A 52 -28.39 -0.15 -13.81
N GLU A 53 -28.19 -1.47 -13.90
CA GLU A 53 -26.93 -2.11 -13.54
C GLU A 53 -25.77 -1.67 -14.44
N ASN A 54 -25.99 -1.66 -15.75
CA ASN A 54 -24.96 -1.28 -16.70
C ASN A 54 -24.58 0.20 -16.52
N LEU A 55 -25.56 1.09 -16.31
CA LEU A 55 -25.26 2.50 -16.06
C LEU A 55 -24.49 2.69 -14.75
N ALA A 56 -24.88 1.99 -13.67
CA ALA A 56 -24.15 1.98 -12.41
C ALA A 56 -22.69 1.52 -12.58
N ARG A 57 -22.46 0.43 -13.32
CA ARG A 57 -21.15 -0.14 -13.62
C ARG A 57 -20.28 0.81 -14.46
N ILE A 58 -20.82 1.38 -15.53
CA ILE A 58 -20.08 2.28 -16.41
C ILE A 58 -19.67 3.54 -15.66
N ILE A 59 -20.56 4.12 -14.85
CA ILE A 59 -20.26 5.29 -14.04
C ILE A 59 -19.23 4.96 -12.96
N ALA A 60 -19.31 3.78 -12.32
CA ALA A 60 -18.31 3.32 -11.36
C ALA A 60 -16.92 3.17 -12.00
N ARG A 61 -16.82 2.56 -13.18
CA ARG A 61 -15.55 2.39 -13.93
C ARG A 61 -14.89 3.72 -14.30
N ARG A 62 -15.68 4.77 -14.45
CA ARG A 62 -15.22 6.14 -14.76
C ARG A 62 -15.04 7.00 -13.52
N ASN A 63 -15.01 6.40 -12.32
CA ASN A 63 -14.87 7.09 -11.03
C ASN A 63 -15.94 8.18 -10.78
N GLY A 64 -17.14 7.99 -11.35
CA GLY A 64 -18.23 8.94 -11.27
C GLY A 64 -18.99 8.93 -9.94
N TRP A 65 -19.03 7.80 -9.23
CA TRP A 65 -19.62 7.76 -7.89
C TRP A 65 -18.61 8.25 -6.85
N GLU A 66 -19.02 9.21 -6.02
CA GLU A 66 -18.14 9.80 -5.01
C GLU A 66 -17.89 8.85 -3.83
N ASN A 67 -18.91 8.08 -3.43
CA ASN A 67 -18.87 7.13 -2.34
C ASN A 67 -19.90 6.00 -2.57
N GLU A 68 -19.79 4.92 -1.80
CA GLU A 68 -20.73 3.79 -1.87
C GLU A 68 -22.18 4.22 -1.57
N VAL A 69 -22.37 5.22 -0.70
CA VAL A 69 -23.68 5.73 -0.29
C VAL A 69 -24.43 6.34 -1.47
N ASP A 70 -23.76 7.11 -2.33
CA ASP A 70 -24.37 7.74 -3.51
C ASP A 70 -24.78 6.72 -4.57
N LEU A 71 -23.99 5.66 -4.75
CA LEU A 71 -24.34 4.54 -5.62
C LEU A 71 -25.50 3.73 -5.04
N HIS A 72 -25.45 3.39 -3.75
CA HIS A 72 -26.53 2.67 -3.07
C HIS A 72 -27.86 3.43 -3.21
N ALA A 73 -27.85 4.74 -2.92
CA ALA A 73 -29.03 5.58 -3.05
C ALA A 73 -29.57 5.65 -4.50
N TYR A 74 -28.69 5.59 -5.51
CA TYR A 74 -29.12 5.49 -6.91
C TYR A 74 -29.80 4.15 -7.21
N LEU A 75 -29.22 3.04 -6.76
CA LEU A 75 -29.74 1.68 -6.99
C LEU A 75 -31.07 1.45 -6.26
N GLU A 76 -31.18 1.93 -5.02
CA GLU A 76 -32.41 1.88 -4.24
C GLU A 76 -33.53 2.70 -4.91
N TYR A 77 -33.22 3.93 -5.36
CA TYR A 77 -34.17 4.76 -6.10
C TYR A 77 -34.65 4.10 -7.41
N ALA A 78 -33.78 3.34 -8.07
CA ALA A 78 -34.11 2.61 -9.29
C ALA A 78 -34.87 1.28 -9.04
N GLY A 79 -35.16 0.93 -7.78
CA GLY A 79 -35.88 -0.29 -7.41
C GLY A 79 -35.06 -1.57 -7.57
N HIS A 80 -33.73 -1.49 -7.48
CA HIS A 80 -32.87 -2.66 -7.63
C HIS A 80 -33.00 -3.61 -6.41
N PRO A 81 -33.31 -4.90 -6.61
CA PRO A 81 -33.66 -5.83 -5.52
C PRO A 81 -32.47 -6.20 -4.60
N SER A 82 -31.24 -5.89 -5.01
CA SER A 82 -30.02 -6.15 -4.24
C SER A 82 -29.07 -4.95 -4.29
N SER A 83 -29.58 -3.75 -3.98
CA SER A 83 -28.84 -2.48 -4.01
C SER A 83 -27.56 -2.52 -3.16
N ASP A 84 -27.62 -3.07 -1.95
CA ASP A 84 -26.47 -3.25 -1.04
C ASP A 84 -25.37 -4.14 -1.63
N HIS A 85 -25.76 -5.23 -2.28
CA HIS A 85 -24.81 -6.19 -2.84
C HIS A 85 -24.10 -5.58 -4.05
N LEU A 86 -24.84 -4.94 -4.94
CA LEU A 86 -24.25 -4.32 -6.13
C LEU A 86 -23.48 -3.04 -5.78
N SER A 87 -23.90 -2.24 -4.81
CA SER A 87 -23.12 -1.09 -4.34
C SER A 87 -21.79 -1.54 -3.74
N ARG A 88 -21.78 -2.58 -2.91
CA ARG A 88 -20.55 -3.18 -2.37
C ARG A 88 -19.72 -3.87 -3.45
N GLN A 89 -20.34 -4.46 -4.47
CA GLN A 89 -19.60 -5.06 -5.57
C GLN A 89 -18.88 -4.02 -6.43
N LEU A 90 -19.51 -2.86 -6.65
CA LEU A 90 -18.99 -1.81 -7.53
C LEU A 90 -18.13 -0.77 -6.82
N MET A 91 -18.40 -0.51 -5.53
CA MET A 91 -17.73 0.52 -4.72
C MET A 91 -17.16 -0.04 -3.41
N GLY A 92 -17.62 -1.20 -2.97
CA GLY A 92 -17.13 -1.84 -1.76
C GLY A 92 -15.69 -2.28 -1.95
N THR A 93 -14.88 -1.90 -0.98
CA THR A 93 -13.49 -2.28 -0.82
C THR A 93 -13.40 -3.81 -0.70
N ASN A 94 -13.17 -4.49 -1.82
CA ASN A 94 -12.73 -5.88 -1.83
C ASN A 94 -11.29 -5.95 -1.30
N ASP A 95 -11.14 -6.20 0.01
CA ASP A 95 -9.90 -6.71 0.61
C ASP A 95 -9.71 -8.23 0.33
N SER A 96 -10.45 -8.79 -0.63
CA SER A 96 -10.43 -10.22 -0.98
C SER A 96 -10.88 -10.51 -2.42
N ASN A 97 -10.40 -9.74 -3.40
CA ASN A 97 -10.34 -10.14 -4.81
C ASN A 97 -9.29 -9.31 -5.57
N HIS A 98 -8.02 -9.68 -5.38
CA HIS A 98 -6.95 -9.42 -6.35
C HIS A 98 -6.50 -10.74 -7.01
N GLU A 99 -7.37 -11.74 -7.04
CA GLU A 99 -7.28 -12.89 -7.95
C GLU A 99 -8.49 -12.80 -8.88
N ASN A 100 -8.21 -12.73 -10.19
CA ASN A 100 -9.15 -12.71 -11.32
C ASN A 100 -9.77 -11.35 -11.73
N LEU A 101 -8.90 -10.45 -12.17
CA LEU A 101 -9.16 -9.56 -13.32
C LEU A 101 -7.94 -9.64 -14.26
N GLU A 102 -7.90 -10.72 -15.05
CA GLU A 102 -7.27 -10.67 -16.36
C GLU A 102 -8.06 -9.67 -17.21
N SER A 103 -7.66 -8.39 -17.17
CA SER A 103 -8.07 -7.40 -18.14
C SER A 103 -6.89 -6.47 -18.38
N GLU A 104 -6.24 -6.69 -19.54
CA GLU A 104 -5.10 -5.96 -20.08
C GLU A 104 -3.92 -5.81 -19.10
N VAL A 105 -3.02 -6.79 -19.15
CA VAL A 105 -1.65 -6.66 -18.61
C VAL A 105 -0.99 -5.48 -19.34
N LYS A 106 -1.13 -4.27 -18.80
CA LYS A 106 -0.08 -3.28 -18.95
C LYS A 106 1.19 -3.98 -18.48
N PRO A 107 2.25 -4.07 -19.29
CA PRO A 107 3.48 -4.68 -18.86
C PRO A 107 3.90 -3.96 -17.57
N LEU A 108 3.99 -4.73 -16.47
CA LEU A 108 4.53 -4.22 -15.23
C LEU A 108 5.95 -3.74 -15.57
N SER A 109 6.21 -2.45 -15.36
CA SER A 109 7.56 -1.91 -15.56
C SER A 109 8.52 -2.74 -14.71
N ALA A 110 9.57 -3.26 -15.35
CA ALA A 110 10.59 -4.06 -14.67
C ALA A 110 11.26 -3.28 -13.53
N PHE A 111 11.26 -1.94 -13.66
CA PHE A 111 11.79 -1.02 -12.66
C PHE A 111 10.69 -0.08 -12.15
N ILE A 112 10.61 0.10 -10.83
CA ILE A 112 9.58 0.89 -10.14
C ILE A 112 10.22 2.12 -9.51
N ILE A 113 9.88 3.31 -10.03
CA ILE A 113 10.40 4.60 -9.55
C ILE A 113 9.27 5.36 -8.88
N GLY A 114 9.45 5.70 -7.60
CA GLY A 114 8.52 6.57 -6.87
C GLY A 114 7.62 5.82 -5.88
N PRO A 115 6.67 4.98 -6.31
CA PRO A 115 5.82 4.26 -5.38
C PRO A 115 6.59 3.11 -4.70
N PRO A 116 6.10 2.63 -3.54
CA PRO A 116 6.65 1.44 -2.92
C PRO A 116 6.42 0.19 -3.78
N ILE A 117 7.31 -0.78 -3.62
CA ILE A 117 7.17 -2.08 -4.28
C ILE A 117 6.11 -2.88 -3.52
N LEU A 118 5.04 -3.22 -4.22
CA LEU A 118 3.88 -3.93 -3.64
C LEU A 118 3.86 -5.42 -3.97
N GLN A 119 4.59 -5.87 -4.99
CA GLN A 119 4.58 -7.25 -5.45
C GLN A 119 5.87 -7.95 -5.02
N PRO A 120 5.80 -9.13 -4.36
CA PRO A 120 6.99 -9.78 -3.85
C PRO A 120 8.06 -10.13 -4.90
N HIS A 121 7.68 -10.49 -6.14
CA HIS A 121 8.64 -10.77 -7.20
C HIS A 121 9.43 -9.55 -7.67
N LEU A 122 8.96 -8.32 -7.41
CA LEU A 122 9.69 -7.08 -7.71
C LEU A 122 10.56 -6.60 -6.54
N PHE A 123 10.53 -7.28 -5.39
CA PHE A 123 11.32 -6.93 -4.21
C PHE A 123 12.62 -7.74 -4.18
N PHE A 124 13.75 -7.04 -4.21
CA PHE A 124 15.10 -7.61 -4.31
C PHE A 124 15.93 -7.39 -3.05
N GLY A 125 16.77 -8.38 -2.73
CA GLY A 125 17.69 -8.37 -1.61
C GLY A 125 17.04 -8.35 -0.22
N ARG A 126 17.79 -7.81 0.76
CA ARG A 126 17.45 -7.77 2.18
C ARG A 126 17.38 -9.14 2.84
N ALA A 127 18.14 -10.12 2.33
CA ALA A 127 18.03 -11.51 2.82
C ALA A 127 18.35 -11.63 4.31
N ARG A 128 19.33 -10.87 4.79
CA ARG A 128 19.74 -10.83 6.20
C ARG A 128 18.67 -10.18 7.07
N GLU A 129 18.14 -9.03 6.65
CA GLU A 129 17.11 -8.29 7.37
C GLU A 129 15.82 -9.12 7.45
N LEU A 130 15.39 -9.74 6.35
CA LEU A 130 14.24 -10.63 6.33
C LEU A 130 14.41 -11.80 7.30
N ARG A 131 15.59 -12.45 7.32
CA ARG A 131 15.89 -13.52 8.26
C ARG A 131 15.78 -13.06 9.70
N ASN A 132 16.31 -11.88 10.03
CA ASN A 132 16.21 -11.33 11.38
C ASN A 132 14.75 -11.04 11.78
N ILE A 133 13.97 -10.45 10.87
CA ILE A 133 12.54 -10.16 11.10
C ILE A 133 11.77 -11.44 11.35
N PHE A 134 11.87 -12.43 10.46
CA PHE A 134 11.11 -13.67 10.62
C PHE A 134 11.57 -14.51 11.81
N ASN A 135 12.86 -14.48 12.17
CA ASN A 135 13.33 -15.09 13.40
C ASN A 135 12.68 -14.46 14.65
N ALA A 136 12.51 -13.13 14.66
CA ALA A 136 11.81 -12.42 15.73
C ALA A 136 10.31 -12.79 15.82
N LEU A 137 9.70 -13.23 14.71
CA LEU A 137 8.29 -13.64 14.63
C LEU A 137 8.05 -15.15 14.86
N ASN A 138 9.07 -15.98 14.72
CA ASN A 138 8.98 -17.45 14.90
C ASN A 138 9.19 -17.91 16.35
N GLY A 139 9.52 -17.00 17.28
CA GLY A 139 9.72 -17.31 18.69
C GLY A 139 8.43 -17.71 19.43
N GLN A 140 8.57 -18.33 20.60
CA GLN A 140 7.43 -18.66 21.48
C GLN A 140 6.60 -17.42 21.86
N ALA A 141 7.26 -16.29 22.02
CA ALA A 141 6.64 -14.96 22.05
C ALA A 141 7.24 -14.14 20.92
N MET A 142 6.39 -13.55 20.08
CA MET A 142 6.86 -12.71 18.99
C MET A 142 7.49 -11.43 19.54
N GLN A 143 8.52 -10.95 18.85
CA GLN A 143 9.30 -9.78 19.27
C GLN A 143 9.08 -8.62 18.30
N ASN A 144 9.07 -7.40 18.85
CA ASN A 144 8.89 -6.19 18.08
C ASN A 144 10.18 -5.80 17.36
N VAL A 145 10.03 -5.32 16.12
CA VAL A 145 11.16 -4.95 15.26
C VAL A 145 11.01 -3.51 14.76
N ALA A 146 12.07 -2.72 14.87
CA ALA A 146 12.16 -1.40 14.26
C ALA A 146 13.06 -1.48 13.02
N ILE A 147 12.52 -1.04 11.89
CA ILE A 147 13.18 -0.89 10.60
C ILE A 147 13.54 0.59 10.44
N ILE A 148 14.83 0.88 10.48
CA ILE A 148 15.38 2.23 10.46
C ILE A 148 16.05 2.47 9.11
N GLY A 149 15.92 3.66 8.54
CA GLY A 149 16.74 4.02 7.38
C GLY A 149 16.26 5.31 6.71
N ALA A 150 17.12 5.88 5.88
CA ALA A 150 16.83 7.12 5.15
C ALA A 150 15.53 7.04 4.32
N GLN A 151 14.96 8.19 3.98
CA GLN A 151 13.86 8.24 3.02
C GLN A 151 14.32 7.54 1.72
N ARG A 152 13.44 6.78 1.06
CA ARG A 152 13.77 6.00 -0.15
C ARG A 152 14.72 4.80 0.04
N SER A 153 15.05 4.39 1.27
CA SER A 153 15.83 3.16 1.52
C SER A 153 15.07 1.84 1.27
N GLY A 154 13.75 1.90 1.07
CA GLY A 154 12.90 0.74 0.80
C GLY A 154 12.10 0.21 2.00
N LYS A 155 11.94 1.01 3.09
CA LYS A 155 11.17 0.62 4.29
C LYS A 155 9.73 0.20 3.99
N THR A 156 8.95 1.07 3.36
CA THR A 156 7.55 0.80 2.98
C THR A 156 7.43 -0.42 2.06
N SER A 157 8.33 -0.55 1.07
CA SER A 157 8.43 -1.73 0.21
C SER A 157 8.67 -3.02 1.01
N LEU A 158 9.54 -2.97 2.02
CA LEU A 158 9.81 -4.10 2.92
C LEU A 158 8.57 -4.45 3.76
N LEU A 159 7.83 -3.46 4.28
CA LEU A 159 6.59 -3.73 5.01
C LEU A 159 5.55 -4.44 4.13
N HIS A 160 5.35 -3.96 2.89
CA HIS A 160 4.44 -4.62 1.94
C HIS A 160 4.92 -6.02 1.57
N TYR A 161 6.23 -6.21 1.44
CA TYR A 161 6.82 -7.52 1.20
C TYR A 161 6.49 -8.49 2.33
N LEU A 162 6.74 -8.12 3.59
CA LEU A 162 6.46 -8.95 4.78
C LEU A 162 4.99 -9.36 4.85
N ARG A 163 4.08 -8.42 4.60
CA ARG A 163 2.63 -8.67 4.59
C ARG A 163 2.20 -9.72 3.58
N LYS A 164 2.87 -9.80 2.43
CA LYS A 164 2.43 -10.61 1.29
C LYS A 164 3.21 -11.89 1.08
N ILE A 165 4.52 -11.91 1.33
CA ILE A 165 5.40 -13.01 0.93
C ILE A 165 4.96 -14.37 1.48
N THR A 166 4.45 -14.40 2.71
CA THR A 166 4.03 -15.63 3.40
C THR A 166 2.76 -16.26 2.82
N ARG A 167 1.99 -15.52 2.00
CA ARG A 167 0.74 -15.97 1.37
C ARG A 167 0.79 -15.93 -0.15
N THR A 168 1.90 -15.50 -0.74
CA THR A 168 2.04 -15.38 -2.20
C THR A 168 2.31 -16.76 -2.78
N THR A 169 1.60 -17.12 -3.84
CA THR A 169 1.76 -18.40 -4.53
C THR A 169 3.14 -18.49 -5.19
N PRO A 170 3.78 -19.67 -5.22
CA PRO A 170 5.09 -19.84 -5.86
C PRO A 170 5.15 -19.41 -7.33
N THR A 171 4.03 -19.48 -8.05
CA THR A 171 3.92 -19.07 -9.46
C THR A 171 4.00 -17.55 -9.65
N ALA A 172 3.68 -16.76 -8.62
CA ALA A 172 3.76 -15.30 -8.61
C ALA A 172 5.10 -14.77 -8.07
N LEU A 173 6.09 -15.66 -7.86
CA LEU A 173 7.40 -15.38 -7.28
C LEU A 173 8.53 -15.70 -8.26
N ARG A 174 9.71 -15.17 -7.95
CA ARG A 174 10.93 -15.50 -8.71
C ARG A 174 11.37 -16.94 -8.37
N PRO A 175 11.99 -17.69 -9.31
CA PRO A 175 12.31 -19.11 -9.13
C PRO A 175 13.10 -19.47 -7.86
N ASN A 176 13.91 -18.56 -7.34
CA ASN A 176 14.76 -18.77 -6.17
C ASN A 176 14.34 -17.94 -4.94
N GLN A 177 13.13 -17.38 -4.95
CA GLN A 177 12.67 -16.51 -3.88
C GLN A 177 12.16 -17.34 -2.70
N ASN A 178 12.73 -17.10 -1.51
CA ASN A 178 12.32 -17.82 -0.31
C ASN A 178 10.88 -17.48 0.10
N THR A 179 10.07 -18.52 0.30
CA THR A 179 8.68 -18.46 0.77
C THR A 179 8.48 -19.06 2.16
N ILE A 180 9.43 -19.90 2.60
CA ILE A 180 9.32 -20.67 3.83
C ILE A 180 9.93 -19.84 4.96
N TRP A 181 9.24 -18.77 5.32
CA TRP A 181 9.65 -17.86 6.40
C TRP A 181 9.02 -18.20 7.74
N LEU A 182 7.77 -18.69 7.72
CA LEU A 182 6.99 -19.05 8.91
C LEU A 182 6.51 -20.50 8.78
N ALA A 183 6.46 -21.23 9.89
CA ALA A 183 6.01 -22.63 9.88
C ALA A 183 4.54 -22.79 9.47
N GLN A 184 3.67 -21.87 9.91
CA GLN A 184 2.24 -21.89 9.62
C GLN A 184 1.76 -20.48 9.19
N PRO A 185 2.11 -20.04 7.96
CA PRO A 185 1.88 -18.67 7.53
C PRO A 185 0.39 -18.29 7.48
N GLY A 186 -0.50 -19.27 7.28
CA GLY A 186 -1.95 -19.07 7.27
C GLY A 186 -2.56 -18.65 8.61
N GLN A 187 -1.84 -18.82 9.72
CA GLN A 187 -2.32 -18.43 11.06
C GLN A 187 -1.96 -17.00 11.45
N TYR A 188 -1.05 -16.36 10.72
CA TYR A 188 -0.63 -15.01 11.05
C TYR A 188 -1.62 -14.00 10.46
N HIS A 189 -2.16 -13.11 11.26
CA HIS A 189 -2.85 -11.91 10.77
C HIS A 189 -1.86 -10.78 10.56
N TRP A 190 -1.94 -10.13 9.40
CA TRP A 190 -1.08 -9.01 9.04
C TRP A 190 -1.92 -7.76 8.89
N LEU A 191 -1.64 -6.76 9.70
CA LEU A 191 -2.27 -5.46 9.63
C LEU A 191 -1.24 -4.44 9.14
N TYR A 192 -1.60 -3.60 8.18
CA TYR A 192 -0.76 -2.49 7.72
C TYR A 192 -1.44 -1.18 8.04
N ILE A 193 -0.71 -0.29 8.71
CA ILE A 193 -1.17 1.03 9.12
C ILE A 193 -0.17 2.05 8.61
N ASP A 194 -0.64 2.96 7.78
CA ASP A 194 0.12 4.13 7.32
C ASP A 194 -0.44 5.35 8.03
N PHE A 195 0.39 6.01 8.84
CA PHE A 195 -0.04 7.21 9.57
C PHE A 195 -0.19 8.46 8.67
N GLN A 196 0.08 8.37 7.37
CA GLN A 196 -0.35 9.37 6.39
C GLN A 196 -1.84 9.24 6.03
N ASP A 197 -2.47 8.08 6.29
CA ASP A 197 -3.89 7.89 6.02
C ASP A 197 -4.75 8.67 7.02
N PRO A 198 -5.55 9.66 6.55
CA PRO A 198 -6.36 10.48 7.45
C PRO A 198 -7.36 9.69 8.30
N ARG A 199 -7.74 8.48 7.87
CA ARG A 199 -8.66 7.60 8.62
C ARG A 199 -8.07 7.09 9.93
N VAL A 200 -6.74 7.03 10.05
CA VAL A 200 -6.03 6.54 11.25
C VAL A 200 -5.29 7.66 11.98
N CYS A 201 -5.51 8.92 11.63
CA CYS A 201 -4.87 10.08 12.27
C CYS A 201 -5.54 10.53 13.58
N THR A 202 -6.70 9.99 13.93
CA THR A 202 -7.35 10.22 15.23
C THR A 202 -7.28 8.96 16.08
N ARG A 203 -7.32 9.11 17.41
CA ARG A 203 -7.28 7.96 18.32
C ARG A 203 -8.42 6.96 18.04
N GLU A 204 -9.64 7.47 17.91
CA GLU A 204 -10.82 6.64 17.61
C GLU A 204 -10.75 6.03 16.21
N GLY A 205 -10.27 6.79 15.21
CA GLY A 205 -10.08 6.31 13.85
C GLY A 205 -9.08 5.15 13.78
N PHE A 206 -7.93 5.30 14.44
CA PHE A 206 -6.94 4.23 14.58
C PHE A 206 -7.53 2.98 15.25
N MET A 207 -8.16 3.11 16.42
CA MET A 207 -8.69 1.98 17.17
C MET A 207 -9.80 1.26 16.40
N THR A 208 -10.71 2.02 15.79
CA THR A 208 -11.80 1.48 14.97
C THR A 208 -11.27 0.78 13.72
N PHE A 209 -10.27 1.35 13.06
CA PHE A 209 -9.61 0.74 11.91
C PHE A 209 -8.98 -0.60 12.28
N VAL A 210 -8.19 -0.65 13.36
CA VAL A 210 -7.55 -1.87 13.84
C VAL A 210 -8.57 -2.96 14.15
N LEU A 211 -9.62 -2.65 14.92
CA LEU A 211 -10.65 -3.64 15.26
C LEU A 211 -11.39 -4.14 14.01
N ARG A 212 -11.76 -3.23 13.11
CA ARG A 212 -12.49 -3.57 11.88
C ARG A 212 -11.67 -4.48 10.97
N THR A 213 -10.39 -4.18 10.76
CA THR A 213 -9.54 -4.97 9.87
C THR A 213 -9.23 -6.35 10.44
N LEU A 214 -9.21 -6.50 11.77
CA LEU A 214 -9.09 -7.81 12.43
C LEU A 214 -10.42 -8.58 12.51
N GLY A 215 -11.53 -7.98 12.04
CA GLY A 215 -12.86 -8.58 12.12
C GLY A 215 -13.42 -8.63 13.55
N TYR A 216 -12.94 -7.76 14.44
CA TYR A 216 -13.41 -7.68 15.83
C TYR A 216 -14.62 -6.75 15.96
N PRO A 217 -15.45 -6.91 17.02
CA PRO A 217 -16.57 -6.00 17.26
C PRO A 217 -16.09 -4.56 17.43
N VAL A 218 -16.73 -3.63 16.73
CA VAL A 218 -16.47 -2.19 16.86
C VAL A 218 -17.59 -1.56 17.69
N PRO A 219 -17.30 -0.97 18.86
CA PRO A 219 -18.31 -0.29 19.68
C PRO A 219 -18.76 1.02 19.04
N ALA A 220 -19.95 1.52 19.42
CA ALA A 220 -20.52 2.76 18.87
C ALA A 220 -19.70 4.01 19.22
N SER A 221 -19.05 4.01 20.39
CA SER A 221 -17.98 4.93 20.77
C SER A 221 -16.80 4.05 21.13
N CYS A 222 -15.65 4.22 20.48
CA CYS A 222 -14.47 3.40 20.77
C CYS A 222 -13.50 4.19 21.64
N ASP A 223 -13.53 3.92 22.95
CA ASP A 223 -12.51 4.44 23.86
C ASP A 223 -11.31 3.48 24.00
N LEU A 224 -10.25 3.97 24.65
CA LEU A 224 -9.00 3.23 24.78
C LEU A 224 -9.12 1.96 25.64
N VAL A 225 -9.98 1.97 26.66
CA VAL A 225 -10.17 0.84 27.57
C VAL A 225 -10.94 -0.25 26.83
N GLN A 226 -12.04 0.11 26.18
CA GLN A 226 -12.84 -0.79 25.34
C GLN A 226 -11.99 -1.39 24.22
N PHE A 227 -11.15 -0.59 23.56
CA PHE A 227 -10.24 -1.07 22.55
C PHE A 227 -9.31 -2.17 23.09
N VAL A 228 -8.65 -1.91 24.23
CA VAL A 228 -7.74 -2.88 24.86
C VAL A 228 -8.47 -4.15 25.27
N ASP A 229 -9.66 -4.03 25.88
CA ASP A 229 -10.47 -5.17 26.31
C ASP A 229 -10.92 -6.05 25.13
N ILE A 230 -11.40 -5.42 24.05
CA ILE A 230 -11.80 -6.14 22.84
C ILE A 230 -10.58 -6.79 22.21
N PHE A 231 -9.48 -6.06 22.04
CA PHE A 231 -8.28 -6.60 21.41
C PHE A 231 -7.74 -7.80 22.20
N ALA A 232 -7.56 -7.68 23.51
CA ALA A 232 -7.06 -8.76 24.36
C ALA A 232 -8.00 -9.97 24.39
N ARG A 233 -9.32 -9.76 24.35
CA ARG A 233 -10.31 -10.84 24.36
C ARG A 233 -10.35 -11.63 23.05
N TYR A 234 -10.26 -10.95 21.90
CA TYR A 234 -10.46 -11.57 20.58
C TYR A 234 -9.14 -12.00 19.91
N LEU A 235 -7.98 -11.61 20.45
CA LEU A 235 -6.68 -12.03 19.94
C LEU A 235 -6.39 -13.50 20.24
N THR A 236 -6.81 -14.36 19.32
CA THR A 236 -6.59 -15.81 19.38
C THR A 236 -5.42 -16.27 18.51
N GLN A 237 -5.11 -15.52 17.45
CA GLN A 237 -4.10 -15.86 16.46
C GLN A 237 -2.90 -14.91 16.50
N PRO A 238 -1.68 -15.38 16.13
CA PRO A 238 -0.52 -14.50 15.96
C PRO A 238 -0.84 -13.33 15.04
N THR A 239 -0.70 -12.11 15.53
CA THR A 239 -1.01 -10.89 14.78
C THR A 239 0.20 -9.98 14.72
N VAL A 240 0.54 -9.53 13.52
CA VAL A 240 1.65 -8.60 13.26
C VAL A 240 1.07 -7.31 12.72
N ILE A 241 1.32 -6.20 13.41
CA ILE A 241 0.92 -4.87 12.97
C ILE A 241 2.15 -4.15 12.43
N LEU A 242 2.09 -3.79 11.15
CA LEU A 242 3.08 -3.01 10.43
C LEU A 242 2.70 -1.53 10.56
N LEU A 243 3.56 -0.74 11.17
CA LEU A 243 3.38 0.69 11.39
C LEU A 243 4.34 1.44 10.47
N ASP A 244 3.81 2.13 9.46
CA ASP A 244 4.58 3.01 8.59
C ASP A 244 4.39 4.48 8.95
N GLU A 245 5.42 5.29 8.69
CA GLU A 245 5.41 6.74 8.91
C GLU A 245 5.03 7.17 10.34
N VAL A 246 5.44 6.40 11.36
CA VAL A 246 5.06 6.63 12.78
C VAL A 246 5.43 8.02 13.31
N GLN A 247 6.43 8.67 12.72
CA GLN A 247 6.82 10.03 13.08
C GLN A 247 5.63 10.99 13.06
N ILE A 248 4.67 10.77 12.15
CA ILE A 248 3.44 11.56 12.05
C ILE A 248 2.61 11.36 13.32
N ALA A 249 2.40 10.11 13.73
CA ALA A 249 1.68 9.78 14.96
C ALA A 249 2.37 10.31 16.22
N LEU A 250 3.70 10.25 16.29
CA LEU A 250 4.48 10.74 17.43
C LEU A 250 4.36 12.26 17.60
N THR A 251 4.22 13.00 16.51
CA THR A 251 4.02 14.47 16.53
C THR A 251 2.57 14.91 16.70
N ASN A 252 1.61 13.98 16.61
CA ASN A 252 0.19 14.29 16.61
C ASN A 252 -0.37 14.28 18.05
N PRO A 253 -0.99 15.38 18.51
CA PRO A 253 -1.49 15.49 19.89
C PRO A 253 -2.64 14.52 20.23
N GLU A 254 -3.35 13.98 19.23
CA GLU A 254 -4.36 12.94 19.42
C GLU A 254 -3.78 11.67 20.07
N PHE A 255 -2.52 11.35 19.76
CA PHE A 255 -1.82 10.19 20.32
C PHE A 255 -1.07 10.57 21.59
N THR A 256 -1.85 10.68 22.68
CA THR A 256 -1.35 11.05 24.00
C THR A 256 -0.38 10.00 24.56
N GLN A 257 0.37 10.39 25.60
CA GLN A 257 1.24 9.47 26.34
C GLN A 257 0.48 8.25 26.88
N GLN A 258 -0.77 8.41 27.30
CA GLN A 258 -1.63 7.32 27.78
C GLN A 258 -1.94 6.31 26.67
N PHE A 259 -2.16 6.78 25.44
CA PHE A 259 -2.37 5.90 24.28
C PHE A 259 -1.14 5.01 24.05
N TRP A 260 0.06 5.60 23.97
CA TRP A 260 1.31 4.87 23.75
C TRP A 260 1.63 3.87 24.87
N TRP A 261 1.35 4.23 26.12
CA TRP A 261 1.48 3.30 27.26
C TRP A 261 0.51 2.13 27.17
N SER A 262 -0.72 2.39 26.75
CA SER A 262 -1.74 1.33 26.58
C SER A 262 -1.36 0.37 25.47
N LEU A 263 -0.86 0.89 24.33
CA LEU A 263 -0.35 0.06 23.24
C LEU A 263 0.87 -0.78 23.67
N ARG A 264 1.80 -0.20 24.44
CA ARG A 264 2.92 -0.96 25.04
C ARG A 264 2.42 -2.08 25.95
N SER A 265 1.47 -1.79 26.84
CA SER A 265 0.92 -2.77 27.76
C SER A 265 0.22 -3.91 27.00
N LEU A 266 -0.55 -3.57 25.96
CA LEU A 266 -1.22 -4.53 25.09
C LEU A 266 -0.23 -5.52 24.48
N VAL A 267 0.83 -5.00 23.84
CA VAL A 267 1.86 -5.83 23.18
C VAL A 267 2.69 -6.64 24.17
N SER A 268 3.04 -6.06 25.31
CA SER A 268 4.02 -6.69 26.22
C SER A 268 3.38 -7.68 27.20
N ASN A 269 2.16 -7.41 27.67
CA ASN A 269 1.61 -8.07 28.86
C ASN A 269 0.25 -8.76 28.59
N LEU A 270 -0.57 -8.23 27.69
CA LEU A 270 -1.99 -8.62 27.58
C LEU A 270 -2.27 -9.61 26.44
N THR A 271 -1.27 -9.95 25.64
CA THR A 271 -1.45 -10.74 24.41
C THR A 271 -0.66 -12.04 24.40
N GLU A 272 -0.03 -12.41 25.53
CA GLU A 272 0.71 -13.67 25.70
C GLU A 272 1.75 -13.93 24.60
N GLY A 273 2.36 -12.87 24.05
CA GLY A 273 3.35 -12.98 22.96
C GLY A 273 2.76 -13.24 21.56
N ARG A 274 1.42 -13.19 21.40
CA ARG A 274 0.72 -13.34 20.12
C ARG A 274 0.58 -12.03 19.33
N LEU A 275 1.09 -10.92 19.83
CA LEU A 275 1.11 -9.64 19.13
C LEU A 275 2.54 -9.15 18.94
N ALA A 276 2.89 -8.78 17.71
CA ALA A 276 4.15 -8.10 17.40
C ALA A 276 3.90 -6.84 16.57
N LEU A 277 4.72 -5.82 16.82
CA LEU A 277 4.75 -4.60 16.04
C LEU A 277 6.03 -4.55 15.21
N ILE A 278 5.89 -4.24 13.92
CA ILE A 278 7.01 -3.90 13.06
C ILE A 278 6.88 -2.43 12.69
N LEU A 279 7.84 -1.63 13.11
CA LEU A 279 7.84 -0.19 12.94
C LEU A 279 8.80 0.22 11.83
N ALA A 280 8.37 1.03 10.87
CA ALA A 280 9.27 1.74 9.97
C ALA A 280 9.49 3.19 10.44
N ALA A 281 10.76 3.58 10.56
CA ALA A 281 11.15 4.90 11.01
C ALA A 281 12.36 5.43 10.22
N GLN A 282 12.49 6.75 10.10
CA GLN A 282 13.66 7.36 9.44
C GLN A 282 14.90 7.33 10.32
N ARG A 283 14.73 7.49 11.63
CA ARG A 283 15.79 7.53 12.64
C ARG A 283 15.55 6.46 13.71
N ASN A 284 16.59 6.19 14.48
CA ASN A 284 16.51 5.26 15.59
C ASN A 284 15.39 5.67 16.58
N PRO A 285 14.52 4.75 17.02
CA PRO A 285 13.47 5.02 18.00
C PRO A 285 13.97 5.72 19.28
N ALA A 286 15.17 5.39 19.77
CA ALA A 286 15.76 6.05 20.93
C ALA A 286 16.04 7.54 20.69
N MET A 287 16.46 7.91 19.47
CA MET A 287 16.70 9.31 19.07
C MET A 287 15.38 10.07 18.90
N LEU A 288 14.35 9.42 18.31
CA LEU A 288 13.01 10.00 18.18
C LEU A 288 12.41 10.37 19.56
N ALA A 289 12.68 9.55 20.57
CA ALA A 289 12.25 9.82 21.94
C ALA A 289 12.91 11.09 22.54
N ILE A 290 14.15 11.38 22.15
CA ILE A 290 14.88 12.57 22.63
C ILE A 290 14.42 13.82 21.87
N ASP A 291 14.31 13.75 20.55
CA ASP A 291 13.93 14.87 19.67
C ASP A 291 12.52 15.42 20.01
N HIS A 292 11.63 14.58 20.55
CA HIS A 292 10.28 14.96 20.96
C HIS A 292 10.15 15.30 22.46
N GLY A 293 11.27 15.48 23.17
CA GLY A 293 11.31 16.04 24.52
C GLY A 293 10.78 15.14 25.63
N ARG A 294 10.47 13.86 25.36
CA ARG A 294 10.09 12.86 26.37
C ARG A 294 10.51 11.45 25.94
N PRO A 295 11.22 10.67 26.79
CA PRO A 295 11.44 9.26 26.52
C PRO A 295 10.09 8.56 26.35
N SER A 296 9.77 8.10 25.13
CA SER A 296 8.53 7.37 24.85
C SER A 296 8.71 5.92 25.30
N PRO A 297 8.03 5.46 26.37
CA PRO A 297 8.22 4.08 26.83
C PRO A 297 7.74 3.06 25.80
N PHE A 298 6.87 3.46 24.87
CA PHE A 298 6.48 2.65 23.73
C PHE A 298 7.66 2.27 22.85
N LEU A 299 8.53 3.22 22.49
CA LEU A 299 9.67 2.96 21.60
C LEU A 299 10.70 2.00 22.22
N ASN A 300 10.72 1.84 23.55
CA ASN A 300 11.59 0.90 24.25
C ASN A 300 11.17 -0.58 24.09
N ILE A 301 10.00 -0.90 23.49
CA ILE A 301 9.61 -2.31 23.24
C ILE A 301 10.31 -2.90 22.01
N PHE A 302 10.92 -2.07 21.17
CA PHE A 302 11.60 -2.49 19.95
C PHE A 302 13.05 -2.89 20.25
N GLY A 303 13.21 -4.12 20.74
CA GLY A 303 14.53 -4.69 21.05
C GLY A 303 15.38 -4.97 19.80
N HIS A 304 14.74 -5.25 18.66
CA HIS A 304 15.42 -5.47 17.39
C HIS A 304 15.40 -4.22 16.54
N ASN A 305 16.58 -3.68 16.24
CA ASN A 305 16.74 -2.51 15.39
C ASN A 305 17.50 -2.92 14.11
N LEU A 306 16.85 -2.80 12.96
CA LEU A 306 17.38 -3.16 11.66
C LEU A 306 17.56 -1.92 10.80
N THR A 307 18.81 -1.57 10.50
CA THR A 307 19.12 -0.42 9.64
C THR A 307 19.16 -0.84 8.17
N LEU A 308 18.31 -0.24 7.34
CA LEU A 308 18.32 -0.39 5.89
C LEU A 308 19.30 0.61 5.25
N GLY A 309 20.42 0.09 4.77
CA GLY A 309 21.40 0.81 3.95
C GLY A 309 21.29 0.44 2.47
N PRO A 310 22.38 0.56 1.70
CA PRO A 310 22.49 -0.03 0.37
C PRO A 310 22.20 -1.53 0.35
N LEU A 311 21.89 -2.07 -0.83
CA LEU A 311 21.94 -3.50 -1.08
C LEU A 311 23.39 -3.98 -1.11
N THR A 312 23.60 -5.27 -0.86
CA THR A 312 24.88 -5.89 -1.20
C THR A 312 25.08 -5.88 -2.72
N PRO A 313 26.33 -5.92 -3.23
CA PRO A 313 26.60 -5.98 -4.66
C PRO A 313 25.87 -7.15 -5.35
N GLU A 314 25.78 -8.30 -4.70
CA GLU A 314 25.10 -9.49 -5.22
C GLU A 314 23.59 -9.27 -5.35
N GLU A 315 22.95 -8.66 -4.33
CA GLU A 315 21.53 -8.31 -4.36
C GLU A 315 21.22 -7.20 -5.37
N ALA A 316 22.13 -6.23 -5.53
CA ALA A 316 22.01 -5.18 -6.52
C ALA A 316 22.11 -5.73 -7.95
N LEU A 317 23.04 -6.66 -8.19
CA LEU A 317 23.16 -7.38 -9.46
C LEU A 317 21.92 -8.19 -9.78
N GLU A 318 21.30 -8.85 -8.79
CA GLU A 318 20.04 -9.58 -8.99
C GLU A 318 18.92 -8.68 -9.50
N LEU A 319 18.81 -7.45 -8.96
CA LEU A 319 17.87 -6.43 -9.43
C LEU A 319 18.20 -5.99 -10.86
N ILE A 320 19.46 -5.70 -11.17
CA ILE A 320 19.86 -5.26 -12.52
C ILE A 320 19.55 -6.34 -13.57
N HIS A 321 19.82 -7.60 -13.24
CA HIS A 321 19.55 -8.74 -14.11
C HIS A 321 18.06 -9.08 -14.24
N SER A 322 17.16 -8.46 -13.47
CA SER A 322 15.72 -8.57 -13.72
C SER A 322 15.24 -7.77 -14.93
N SER A 323 16.13 -7.01 -15.57
CA SER A 323 15.83 -6.30 -16.81
C SER A 323 15.37 -7.26 -17.91
N PRO A 324 14.30 -6.94 -18.67
CA PRO A 324 13.88 -7.73 -19.82
C PRO A 324 14.91 -7.70 -20.96
N ARG A 325 15.75 -6.66 -21.02
CA ARG A 325 16.88 -6.57 -21.95
C ARG A 325 18.20 -6.58 -21.16
N PRO A 326 19.14 -7.49 -21.44
CA PRO A 326 20.40 -7.55 -20.72
C PRO A 326 21.21 -6.26 -20.95
N PHE A 327 21.81 -5.75 -19.88
CA PHE A 327 22.66 -4.58 -19.97
C PHE A 327 24.11 -4.99 -20.26
N PRO A 328 24.87 -4.20 -21.05
CA PRO A 328 26.30 -4.41 -21.20
C PRO A 328 27.03 -4.35 -19.84
N ALA A 329 28.06 -5.19 -19.65
CA ALA A 329 28.82 -5.25 -18.39
C ALA A 329 29.34 -3.87 -17.92
N ALA A 330 29.87 -3.06 -18.85
CA ALA A 330 30.34 -1.71 -18.54
C ALA A 330 29.23 -0.77 -18.02
N ASP A 331 27.99 -0.97 -18.47
CA ASP A 331 26.84 -0.19 -17.97
C ASP A 331 26.41 -0.70 -16.59
N ILE A 332 26.47 -2.01 -16.35
CA ILE A 332 26.19 -2.60 -15.03
C ILE A 332 27.19 -2.07 -13.99
N ASP A 333 28.48 -2.10 -14.30
CA ASP A 333 29.54 -1.59 -13.41
C ASP A 333 29.33 -0.11 -13.10
N TRP A 334 28.99 0.69 -14.12
CA TRP A 334 28.68 2.10 -13.95
C TRP A 334 27.44 2.31 -13.07
N ILE A 335 26.35 1.56 -13.29
CA ILE A 335 25.12 1.63 -12.48
C ILE A 335 25.42 1.29 -11.02
N LEU A 336 26.18 0.24 -10.74
CA LEU A 336 26.55 -0.16 -9.37
C LEU A 336 27.37 0.93 -8.68
N GLN A 337 28.38 1.47 -9.36
CA GLN A 337 29.23 2.52 -8.82
C GLN A 337 28.44 3.82 -8.58
N THR A 338 27.65 4.26 -9.55
CA THR A 338 26.90 5.51 -9.49
C THR A 338 25.74 5.46 -8.49
N SER A 339 25.07 4.32 -8.36
CA SER A 339 23.98 4.16 -7.37
C SER A 339 24.47 3.95 -5.95
N GLY A 340 25.74 3.55 -5.76
CA GLY A 340 26.22 3.07 -4.46
C GLY A 340 25.36 1.91 -3.91
N CYS A 341 24.75 1.12 -4.79
CA CYS A 341 23.81 0.03 -4.48
C CYS A 341 22.53 0.45 -3.72
N TRP A 342 22.17 1.73 -3.70
CA TRP A 342 20.90 2.16 -3.11
C TRP A 342 19.71 1.70 -3.96
N PRO A 343 18.70 1.01 -3.40
CA PRO A 343 17.58 0.47 -4.18
C PRO A 343 16.86 1.51 -5.06
N ALA A 344 16.57 2.70 -4.52
CA ALA A 344 15.89 3.75 -5.28
C ALA A 344 16.73 4.25 -6.46
N LEU A 345 18.06 4.39 -6.27
CA LEU A 345 18.97 4.84 -7.31
C LEU A 345 19.14 3.75 -8.38
N LEU A 346 19.30 2.49 -7.97
CA LEU A 346 19.34 1.35 -8.89
C LEU A 346 18.10 1.30 -9.79
N GLN A 347 16.90 1.43 -9.20
CA GLN A 347 15.64 1.45 -9.95
C GLN A 347 15.60 2.58 -10.99
N ILE A 348 16.02 3.80 -10.62
CA ILE A 348 16.08 4.95 -11.53
C ILE A 348 17.07 4.69 -12.67
N LEU A 349 18.31 4.33 -12.35
CA LEU A 349 19.36 4.15 -13.34
C LEU A 349 19.04 2.99 -14.31
N CYS A 350 18.50 1.88 -13.79
CA CYS A 350 18.11 0.74 -14.62
C CYS A 350 16.92 1.07 -15.52
N SER A 351 15.94 1.81 -15.03
CA SER A 351 14.81 2.27 -15.85
C SER A 351 15.28 3.16 -16.99
N THR A 352 16.13 4.16 -16.70
CA THR A 352 16.69 5.04 -17.74
C THR A 352 17.53 4.25 -18.74
N ARG A 353 18.29 3.24 -18.28
CA ARG A 353 19.06 2.39 -19.18
C ARG A 353 18.17 1.54 -20.10
N LEU A 354 17.10 0.96 -19.56
CA LEU A 354 16.17 0.14 -20.32
C LEU A 354 15.49 0.95 -21.43
N VAL A 355 14.98 2.16 -21.12
CA VAL A 355 14.40 3.06 -22.11
C VAL A 355 15.42 3.40 -23.21
N ALA A 356 16.65 3.72 -22.82
CA ALA A 356 17.72 4.03 -23.77
C ALA A 356 18.06 2.86 -24.72
N LEU A 357 17.94 1.61 -24.26
CA LEU A 357 18.11 0.40 -25.07
C LEU A 357 16.90 0.13 -25.98
N GLU A 358 15.70 0.54 -25.58
CA GLU A 358 14.48 0.42 -26.38
C GLU A 358 14.43 1.45 -27.50
N GLU A 359 14.95 2.65 -27.26
CA GLU A 359 14.99 3.76 -28.22
C GLU A 359 16.26 3.81 -29.09
N GLU A 360 17.18 2.85 -28.93
CA GLU A 360 18.46 2.78 -29.67
C GLU A 360 19.29 4.07 -29.58
N THR A 361 19.20 4.76 -28.44
CA THR A 361 19.90 6.03 -28.23
C THR A 361 21.42 5.90 -28.33
N LEU A 362 22.07 6.98 -28.77
CA LEU A 362 23.53 7.08 -28.86
C LEU A 362 24.19 6.69 -27.53
N LYS A 363 25.31 5.96 -27.65
CA LYS A 363 26.12 5.50 -26.52
C LYS A 363 26.41 6.68 -25.59
N ASP A 364 26.10 6.50 -24.31
CA ASP A 364 26.34 7.42 -23.17
C ASP A 364 25.38 8.61 -22.95
N LYS A 365 24.52 9.01 -23.89
CA LYS A 365 23.56 10.13 -23.65
C LYS A 365 22.62 9.86 -22.46
N TRP A 366 22.20 8.61 -22.30
CA TRP A 366 21.34 8.18 -21.21
C TRP A 366 21.97 8.37 -19.82
N LYS A 367 23.30 8.40 -19.71
CA LYS A 367 23.99 8.59 -18.41
C LYS A 367 23.79 10.00 -17.88
N GLU A 368 23.78 11.01 -18.74
CA GLU A 368 23.54 12.40 -18.35
C GLU A 368 22.12 12.57 -17.80
N GLU A 369 21.14 11.98 -18.48
CA GLU A 369 19.75 11.96 -18.02
C GLU A 369 19.60 11.19 -16.70
N ALA A 370 20.25 10.02 -16.59
CA ALA A 370 20.22 9.21 -15.39
C ALA A 370 20.82 9.95 -14.18
N LEU A 371 21.92 10.69 -14.38
CA LEU A 371 22.52 11.55 -13.36
C LEU A 371 21.60 12.69 -12.91
N ALA A 372 20.87 13.32 -13.85
CA ALA A 372 19.87 14.33 -13.53
C ALA A 372 18.73 13.73 -12.68
N ASN A 373 18.24 12.54 -13.04
CA ASN A 373 17.14 11.86 -12.36
C ASN A 373 17.48 11.43 -10.92
N ILE A 374 18.75 11.10 -10.63
CA ILE A 374 19.17 10.74 -9.27
C ILE A 374 19.52 11.96 -8.39
N MET A 375 19.65 13.15 -8.97
CA MET A 375 20.09 14.36 -8.26
C MET A 375 19.26 14.70 -7.00
N PRO A 376 17.92 14.58 -7.00
CA PRO A 376 17.10 14.83 -5.80
C PRO A 376 17.39 13.86 -4.63
N TYR A 377 18.04 12.73 -4.90
CA TYR A 377 18.25 11.65 -3.95
C TYR A 377 19.70 11.58 -3.42
N ARG A 378 20.52 12.60 -3.66
CA ARG A 378 21.93 12.64 -3.21
C ARG A 378 22.11 12.50 -1.70
N HIS A 379 21.12 12.90 -0.91
CA HIS A 379 21.10 12.71 0.55
C HIS A 379 21.28 11.25 0.99
N LEU A 380 20.98 10.26 0.13
CA LEU A 380 21.24 8.85 0.39
C LEU A 380 22.74 8.55 0.58
N PHE A 381 23.62 9.26 -0.13
CA PHE A 381 25.07 9.11 0.03
C PHE A 381 25.59 9.75 1.33
N GLU A 382 24.97 10.84 1.76
CA GLU A 382 25.34 11.58 2.97
C GLU A 382 24.95 10.81 4.24
N SER A 383 23.91 9.97 4.18
CA SER A 383 23.45 9.14 5.30
C SER A 383 24.42 8.03 5.75
N GLN A 384 25.59 7.92 5.12
CA GLN A 384 26.65 6.97 5.47
C GLN A 384 27.75 7.55 6.38
N GLN A 385 27.69 8.86 6.68
CA GLN A 385 28.55 9.54 7.65
C GLN A 385 27.80 9.75 8.97
#